data_AF-A0A3G9JEI6-F1
#
_entry.id   AF-A0A3G9JEI6-F1
#
_cell.length_a   1.000
_cell.length_b   1.000
_cell.length_c   1.000
_cell.angle_alpha   90.00
_cell.angle_beta   90.00
_cell.angle_gamma   90.00
#
_symmetry.space_group_name_H-M   'P 1'
#
loop_
_entity.id
_entity.type
_entity.pdbx_description
1 polymer ?
#
loop_
_entity_poly.entity_id
_entity_poly.type
_entity_poly.pdbx_seq_one_letter_code
_entity_poly.pdbx_strand_id
1 'polypeptide(L)'
;MKKIQDFDKDLWFTFKEHCKGKHFIVGNPHTFHGRISAYCPQKNVYFNVSLGEIGDMPSTTKYWIKGFLSGNEPAPPVDEEGDIYPPAHEMDIHWVRSIALFHKTGYWYSGDRSCAVCGQKLLNSWTEFECENCKV
;
A
#
# COMPACT_ATOMS: atom_id res chain seq x y z
N MET A 1 -26.14 14.54 10.44
CA MET A 1 -25.25 13.53 11.06
C MET A 1 -25.29 12.27 10.20
N LYS A 2 -24.15 11.87 9.59
CA LYS A 2 -24.07 10.56 8.92
C LYS A 2 -24.37 9.51 9.99
N LYS A 3 -25.42 8.72 9.82
CA LYS A 3 -25.63 7.51 10.63
C LYS A 3 -24.34 6.70 10.55
N ILE A 4 -23.95 6.07 11.66
CA ILE A 4 -22.96 4.98 11.67
C ILE A 4 -23.49 3.96 10.65
N GLN A 5 -23.07 4.08 9.40
CA GLN A 5 -23.44 3.14 8.34
C GLN A 5 -22.68 1.86 8.61
N ASP A 6 -23.41 0.74 8.52
CA ASP A 6 -22.93 -0.64 8.63
C ASP A 6 -21.58 -0.82 7.92
N PHE A 7 -20.49 -0.65 8.65
CA PHE A 7 -19.23 -1.21 8.23
C PHE A 7 -19.23 -2.67 8.65
N ASP A 8 -18.75 -3.51 7.74
CA ASP A 8 -18.67 -4.94 7.99
C ASP A 8 -17.72 -5.19 9.17
N LYS A 9 -18.28 -5.71 10.26
CA LYS A 9 -17.52 -5.98 11.49
C LYS A 9 -16.54 -7.15 11.32
N ASP A 10 -16.69 -7.94 10.27
CA ASP A 10 -15.77 -9.03 9.92
C ASP A 10 -14.55 -8.52 9.14
N LEU A 11 -14.59 -7.27 8.65
CA LEU A 11 -13.47 -6.59 8.00
C LEU A 11 -12.66 -5.74 9.01
N TRP A 12 -12.22 -6.37 10.10
CA TRP A 12 -11.47 -5.70 11.17
C TRP A 12 -9.97 -5.95 11.13
N PHE A 13 -9.19 -5.02 11.69
CA PHE A 13 -7.76 -5.19 11.90
C PHE A 13 -7.26 -4.46 13.16
N THR A 14 -6.09 -4.82 13.69
CA THR A 14 -5.35 -4.00 14.66
C THR A 14 -4.31 -3.16 13.93
N PHE A 15 -4.00 -1.99 14.47
CA PHE A 15 -3.00 -1.09 13.91
C PHE A 15 -1.66 -1.33 14.63
N LYS A 16 -0.55 -1.47 13.89
CA LYS A 16 0.77 -1.76 14.49
C LYS A 16 1.25 -0.63 15.38
N GLU A 17 1.09 0.60 14.88
CA GLU A 17 1.55 1.82 15.53
C GLU A 17 0.33 2.71 15.76
N HIS A 18 0.14 3.26 16.96
CA HIS A 18 -1.00 4.12 17.31
C HIS A 18 -2.37 3.42 17.51
N CYS A 19 -3.20 4.02 18.36
CA CYS A 19 -4.61 3.66 18.64
C CYS A 19 -4.91 2.15 18.76
N LYS A 20 -4.83 1.62 19.99
CA LYS A 20 -5.06 0.19 20.28
C LYS A 20 -6.49 -0.26 19.93
N GLY A 21 -6.66 -1.55 19.70
CA GLY A 21 -7.97 -2.17 19.48
C GLY A 21 -8.29 -2.39 18.00
N LYS A 22 -9.55 -2.76 17.73
CA LYS A 22 -10.03 -3.06 16.38
C LYS A 22 -10.41 -1.79 15.63
N HIS A 23 -9.95 -1.72 14.38
CA HIS A 23 -10.37 -0.76 13.36
C HIS A 23 -11.04 -1.54 12.23
N PHE A 24 -11.83 -0.87 11.40
CA PHE A 24 -12.65 -1.52 10.38
C PHE A 24 -12.37 -0.93 9.01
N ILE A 25 -12.24 -1.79 8.00
CA ILE A 25 -12.13 -1.37 6.61
C ILE A 25 -13.48 -0.83 6.16
N VAL A 26 -13.46 0.32 5.50
CA VAL A 26 -14.67 0.95 4.95
C VAL A 26 -14.60 1.16 3.43
N GLY A 27 -13.45 0.87 2.80
CA GLY A 27 -13.33 0.80 1.33
C GLY A 27 -12.08 1.45 0.76
N ASN A 28 -12.19 1.97 -0.46
CA ASN A 28 -11.14 2.67 -1.18
C ASN A 28 -11.25 4.20 -0.97
N PRO A 29 -10.19 4.91 -0.56
CA PRO A 29 -10.20 6.37 -0.43
C PRO A 29 -10.03 7.11 -1.77
N HIS A 30 -9.69 6.41 -2.86
CA HIS A 30 -9.50 6.95 -4.22
C HIS A 30 -8.44 8.06 -4.33
N THR A 31 -7.46 8.07 -3.44
CA THR A 31 -6.40 9.10 -3.40
C THR A 31 -5.04 8.57 -3.83
N PHE A 32 -4.54 7.53 -3.16
CA PHE A 32 -3.22 6.95 -3.44
C PHE A 32 -3.29 5.43 -3.52
N HIS A 33 -2.45 4.84 -4.37
CA HIS A 33 -2.36 3.39 -4.54
C HIS A 33 -2.01 2.71 -3.20
N GLY A 34 -2.71 1.61 -2.92
CA GLY A 34 -2.52 0.77 -1.73
C GLY A 34 -3.07 1.36 -0.43
N ARG A 35 -3.61 2.59 -0.44
CA ARG A 35 -4.28 3.17 0.73
C ARG A 35 -5.69 2.62 0.84
N ILE A 36 -6.00 2.08 2.00
CA ILE A 36 -7.30 1.53 2.37
C ILE A 36 -7.96 2.51 3.33
N SER A 37 -9.23 2.83 3.09
CA SER A 37 -10.01 3.67 3.98
C SER A 37 -10.49 2.83 5.16
N ALA A 38 -10.28 3.33 6.36
CA ALA A 38 -10.58 2.65 7.61
C ALA A 38 -11.26 3.57 8.63
N TYR A 39 -11.94 2.96 9.60
CA TYR A 39 -12.63 3.63 10.69
C TYR A 39 -12.09 3.18 12.04
N CYS A 40 -11.78 4.17 12.89
CA CYS A 40 -11.39 3.97 14.27
C CYS A 40 -12.57 4.29 15.21
N PRO A 41 -13.14 3.29 15.91
CA PRO A 41 -14.27 3.51 16.81
C PRO A 41 -13.91 4.29 18.07
N GLN A 42 -12.68 4.12 18.60
CA GLN A 42 -12.25 4.77 19.83
C GLN A 42 -12.18 6.30 19.71
N LYS A 43 -11.69 6.77 18.57
CA LYS A 43 -11.54 8.19 18.27
C LYS A 43 -12.71 8.75 17.45
N ASN A 44 -13.57 7.88 16.95
CA ASN A 44 -14.65 8.21 16.03
C ASN A 44 -14.16 8.99 14.79
N VAL A 45 -13.11 8.48 14.14
CA VAL A 45 -12.50 9.10 12.95
C VAL A 45 -12.29 8.09 11.84
N TYR A 46 -12.32 8.58 10.60
CA TYR A 46 -11.85 7.85 9.43
C TYR A 46 -10.39 8.19 9.16
N PHE A 47 -9.65 7.23 8.66
CA PHE A 47 -8.25 7.38 8.30
C PHE A 47 -7.89 6.44 7.15
N ASN A 48 -6.73 6.67 6.53
CA ASN A 48 -6.22 5.79 5.48
C ASN A 48 -5.06 4.98 6.03
N VAL A 49 -4.93 3.74 5.59
CA VAL A 49 -3.91 2.79 6.04
C VAL A 49 -3.36 1.96 4.87
N SER A 50 -2.09 1.60 4.89
CA SER A 50 -1.47 0.62 4.01
C SER A 50 -1.29 -0.72 4.73
N LEU A 51 -1.24 -1.82 3.99
CA LEU A 51 -1.07 -3.18 4.56
C LEU A 51 0.15 -3.29 5.52
N GLY A 52 1.23 -2.57 5.25
CA GLY A 52 2.43 -2.56 6.07
C GLY A 52 2.21 -2.03 7.49
N GLU A 53 1.18 -1.19 7.71
CA GLU A 53 0.81 -0.61 9.01
C GLU A 53 -0.20 -1.47 9.76
N ILE A 54 -0.80 -2.47 9.10
CA ILE A 54 -1.80 -3.36 9.68
C ILE A 54 -1.12 -4.49 10.46
N GLY A 55 -1.58 -4.72 11.69
CA GLY A 55 -1.20 -5.82 12.56
C GLY A 55 -2.07 -7.06 12.34
N ASP A 56 -2.72 -7.51 13.41
CA ASP A 56 -3.58 -8.69 13.38
C ASP A 56 -4.86 -8.43 12.59
N MET A 57 -5.31 -9.42 11.83
CA MET A 57 -6.53 -9.38 11.05
C MET A 57 -7.09 -10.80 10.84
N PRO A 58 -8.40 -10.98 10.67
CA PRO A 58 -9.00 -12.26 10.29
C PRO A 58 -8.73 -12.56 8.81
N SER A 59 -8.88 -13.84 8.43
CA SER A 59 -8.70 -14.29 7.04
C SER A 59 -9.59 -13.55 6.04
N THR A 60 -10.82 -13.20 6.43
CA THR A 60 -11.76 -12.40 5.62
C THR A 60 -11.14 -11.06 5.22
N THR A 61 -10.59 -10.34 6.18
CA THR A 61 -9.88 -9.06 5.95
C THR A 61 -8.65 -9.26 5.10
N LYS A 62 -7.85 -10.29 5.37
CA LYS A 62 -6.65 -10.61 4.60
C LYS A 62 -6.96 -10.84 3.11
N TYR A 63 -7.99 -11.62 2.80
CA TYR A 63 -8.38 -11.88 1.42
C TYR A 63 -9.00 -10.66 0.74
N TRP A 64 -9.78 -9.87 1.48
CA TRP A 64 -10.29 -8.60 0.98
C TRP A 64 -9.12 -7.67 0.58
N ILE A 65 -8.14 -7.49 1.45
CA ILE A 65 -6.96 -6.64 1.17
C ILE A 65 -6.17 -7.17 -0.02
N LYS A 66 -5.99 -8.49 -0.12
CA LYS A 66 -5.30 -9.10 -1.27
C LYS A 66 -5.99 -8.74 -2.60
N GLY A 67 -7.32 -8.90 -2.66
CA GLY A 67 -8.10 -8.51 -3.85
C GLY A 67 -8.06 -7.01 -4.11
N PHE A 68 -8.15 -6.20 -3.05
CA PHE A 68 -8.05 -4.75 -3.13
C PHE A 68 -6.72 -4.30 -3.74
N LEU A 69 -5.59 -4.84 -3.26
CA LEU A 69 -4.25 -4.47 -3.76
C LEU A 69 -4.09 -4.88 -5.23
N SER A 70 -4.53 -6.07 -5.63
CA SER A 70 -4.53 -6.47 -7.05
C SER A 70 -5.36 -5.53 -7.93
N GLY A 71 -6.51 -5.07 -7.46
CA GLY A 71 -7.34 -4.09 -8.18
C GLY A 71 -6.86 -2.64 -8.08
N ASN A 72 -5.79 -2.39 -7.32
CA ASN A 72 -5.26 -1.06 -7.05
C ASN A 72 -3.76 -0.97 -7.35
N GLU A 73 -3.26 -1.84 -8.22
CA GLU A 73 -1.91 -1.76 -8.74
C GLU A 73 -1.75 -0.48 -9.58
N PRO A 74 -0.63 0.26 -9.41
CA PRO A 74 -0.23 1.31 -10.33
C PRO A 74 -0.02 0.77 -11.75
N ALA A 75 -0.30 1.60 -12.75
CA ALA A 75 -0.05 1.26 -14.14
C ALA A 75 1.46 0.95 -14.41
N PRO A 76 1.77 0.04 -15.34
CA PRO A 76 3.14 -0.19 -15.79
C PRO A 76 3.72 1.05 -16.48
N PRO A 77 5.06 1.20 -16.47
CA PRO A 77 5.71 2.32 -17.14
C PRO A 77 5.61 2.17 -18.67
N VAL A 78 5.47 3.31 -19.35
CA VAL A 78 5.34 3.40 -20.81
C VAL A 78 6.43 4.29 -21.39
N ASP A 79 6.74 4.11 -22.68
CA ASP A 79 7.62 4.97 -23.46
C ASP A 79 6.93 6.28 -23.92
N GLU A 80 7.59 7.06 -24.79
CA GLU A 80 7.10 8.36 -25.27
C GLU A 80 5.85 8.21 -26.15
N GLU A 81 5.70 7.06 -26.81
CA GLU A 81 4.56 6.69 -27.63
C GLU A 81 3.39 6.13 -26.81
N GLY A 82 3.64 5.79 -25.53
CA GLY A 82 2.64 5.24 -24.62
C GLY A 82 2.58 3.72 -24.62
N ASP A 83 3.53 3.04 -25.27
CA ASP A 83 3.64 1.59 -25.26
C ASP A 83 4.34 1.11 -23.98
N ILE A 84 3.89 -0.01 -23.44
CA ILE A 84 4.47 -0.59 -22.22
C ILE A 84 5.89 -1.09 -22.52
N TYR A 85 6.85 -0.71 -21.69
CA TYR A 85 8.22 -1.19 -21.82
C TYR A 85 8.29 -2.73 -21.78
N PRO A 86 9.15 -3.36 -22.62
CA PRO A 86 9.27 -4.81 -22.63
C PRO A 86 9.91 -5.34 -21.33
N PRO A 87 9.70 -6.63 -20.97
CA PRO A 87 10.15 -7.19 -19.69
C PRO A 87 11.66 -7.13 -19.39
N ALA A 88 12.49 -6.97 -20.43
CA ALA A 88 13.95 -6.82 -20.27
C ALA A 88 14.39 -5.37 -20.01
N HIS A 89 13.47 -4.40 -20.12
CA HIS A 89 13.77 -2.99 -19.92
C HIS A 89 13.90 -2.65 -18.43
N GLU A 90 14.82 -1.75 -18.07
CA GLU A 90 15.12 -1.43 -16.67
C GLU A 90 13.90 -0.89 -15.90
N MET A 91 13.05 -0.11 -16.58
CA MET A 91 11.83 0.45 -15.98
C MET A 91 10.79 -0.62 -15.68
N ASP A 92 10.61 -1.61 -16.57
CA ASP A 92 9.69 -2.73 -16.32
C ASP A 92 10.22 -3.62 -15.17
N ILE A 93 11.51 -3.97 -15.20
CA ILE A 93 12.15 -4.74 -14.12
C ILE A 93 11.98 -4.03 -12.77
N HIS A 94 12.17 -2.71 -12.73
CA HIS A 94 11.96 -1.90 -11.52
C HIS A 94 10.49 -1.88 -11.08
N TRP A 95 9.57 -1.70 -12.01
CA TRP A 95 8.13 -1.71 -11.73
C TRP A 95 7.67 -3.07 -11.20
N VAL A 96 8.03 -4.18 -11.83
CA VAL A 96 7.69 -5.55 -11.39
C VAL A 96 8.18 -5.80 -9.96
N ARG A 97 9.41 -5.39 -9.64
CA ARG A 97 9.95 -5.49 -8.27
C ARG A 97 9.17 -4.61 -7.29
N SER A 98 8.78 -3.41 -7.71
CA SER A 98 7.96 -2.50 -6.91
C SER A 98 6.58 -3.11 -6.65
N ILE A 99 5.91 -3.66 -7.66
CA ILE A 99 4.60 -4.34 -7.52
C ILE A 99 4.69 -5.55 -6.59
N ALA A 100 5.74 -6.37 -6.71
CA ALA A 100 5.93 -7.51 -5.80
C ALA A 100 6.02 -7.06 -4.32
N LEU A 101 6.63 -5.90 -4.06
CA LEU A 101 6.68 -5.32 -2.71
C LEU A 101 5.38 -4.59 -2.33
N PHE A 102 4.69 -3.97 -3.30
CA PHE A 102 3.37 -3.39 -3.12
C PHE A 102 2.38 -4.43 -2.58
N HIS A 103 2.37 -5.63 -3.13
CA HIS A 103 1.51 -6.73 -2.63
C HIS A 103 1.81 -7.17 -1.20
N LYS A 104 3.03 -6.90 -0.71
CA LYS A 104 3.43 -7.22 0.66
C LYS A 104 3.15 -6.09 1.65
N THR A 105 3.00 -4.85 1.17
CA THR A 105 3.05 -3.66 2.02
C THR A 105 1.95 -2.63 1.77
N GLY A 106 1.33 -2.61 0.59
CA GLY A 106 0.38 -1.59 0.17
C GLY A 106 0.98 -0.17 0.11
N TYR A 107 2.31 -0.03 0.07
CA TYR A 107 2.96 1.26 -0.08
C TYR A 107 3.28 1.56 -1.53
N TRP A 108 3.08 2.81 -1.93
CA TRP A 108 3.51 3.29 -3.23
C TRP A 108 3.87 4.78 -3.16
N TYR A 109 5.06 5.12 -3.62
CA TYR A 109 5.49 6.49 -3.82
C TYR A 109 5.58 6.79 -5.32
N SER A 110 4.86 7.79 -5.80
CA SER A 110 4.75 8.09 -7.23
C SER A 110 5.94 8.87 -7.82
N GLY A 111 6.83 9.40 -7.00
CA GLY A 111 8.02 10.13 -7.46
C GLY A 111 9.28 9.27 -7.52
N ASP A 112 10.38 9.89 -7.91
CA ASP A 112 11.70 9.27 -7.86
C ASP A 112 12.32 9.42 -6.46
N ARG A 113 12.93 8.33 -6.00
CA ARG A 113 13.75 8.31 -4.79
C ARG A 113 14.99 7.48 -5.02
N SER A 114 16.09 7.93 -4.42
CA SER A 114 17.36 7.24 -4.44
C SER A 114 17.80 6.90 -3.02
N CYS A 115 18.57 5.83 -2.90
CA CYS A 115 19.19 5.44 -1.65
C CYS A 115 20.12 6.57 -1.18
N ALA A 116 19.96 6.99 0.08
CA ALA A 116 20.76 8.05 0.68
C ALA A 116 22.25 7.69 0.81
N VAL A 117 22.61 6.40 0.73
CA VAL A 117 23.99 5.91 0.90
C VAL A 117 24.69 5.69 -0.44
N CYS A 118 24.08 4.92 -1.35
CA CYS A 118 24.72 4.52 -2.62
C CYS A 118 24.15 5.19 -3.86
N GLY A 119 23.08 5.98 -3.74
CA GLY A 119 22.45 6.69 -4.86
C GLY A 119 21.59 5.81 -5.78
N GLN A 120 21.51 4.49 -5.56
CA GLN A 120 20.66 3.59 -6.36
C GLN A 120 19.18 3.97 -6.24
N LYS A 121 18.44 3.94 -7.36
CA LYS A 121 16.98 4.14 -7.38
C LYS A 121 16.27 3.14 -6.48
N LEU A 122 15.44 3.64 -5.57
CA LEU A 122 14.62 2.83 -4.67
C LEU A 122 13.37 2.35 -5.39
N LEU A 123 12.83 1.20 -4.97
CA LEU A 123 11.53 0.72 -5.45
C LEU A 123 10.43 1.70 -4.99
N ASN A 124 9.39 1.89 -5.80
CA ASN A 124 8.28 2.79 -5.44
C ASN A 124 7.62 2.36 -4.12
N SER A 125 7.55 1.06 -3.86
CA SER A 125 6.96 0.48 -2.66
C SER A 125 7.89 0.37 -1.45
N TRP A 126 9.13 0.86 -1.56
CA TRP A 126 10.09 0.84 -0.47
C TRP A 126 9.91 2.08 0.43
N THR A 127 9.76 1.93 1.74
CA THR A 127 9.50 3.09 2.62
C THR A 127 10.77 3.78 3.10
N GLU A 128 11.85 3.04 3.29
CA GLU A 128 13.07 3.58 3.90
C GLU A 128 13.90 4.41 2.92
N PHE A 129 14.86 5.16 3.47
CA PHE A 129 15.81 5.96 2.70
C PHE A 129 17.04 5.17 2.21
N GLU A 130 17.20 3.93 2.70
CA GLU A 130 18.33 3.05 2.38
C GLU A 130 17.85 1.84 1.60
N CYS A 131 18.56 1.45 0.53
CA CYS A 131 18.21 0.24 -0.22
C CYS A 131 18.52 -1.03 0.60
N GLU A 132 18.00 -2.17 0.16
CA GLU A 132 18.18 -3.46 0.83
C GLU A 132 19.66 -3.83 1.05
N ASN A 133 20.55 -3.43 0.14
CA ASN A 133 22.00 -3.68 0.25
C ASN A 133 22.74 -2.73 1.19
N CYS A 134 22.13 -1.59 1.52
CA CYS A 134 22.72 -0.57 2.39
C CYS A 134 22.10 -0.54 3.80
N LYS A 135 20.97 -1.24 4.00
CA LYS A 135 20.45 -1.51 5.34
C LYS A 135 21.46 -2.39 6.09
N VAL A 136 22.09 -1.83 7.12
CA VAL A 136 22.94 -2.55 8.07
C VAL A 136 22.07 -3.32 9.07
#